data_AF-A0A968YBP6-F1
#
_entry.id   AF-A0A968YBP6-F1
#
_cell.length_a   1.000
_cell.length_b   1.000
_cell.length_c   1.000
_cell.angle_alpha   90.00
_cell.angle_beta   90.00
_cell.angle_gamma   90.00
#
_symmetry.space_group_name_H-M   'P 1'
#
loop_
_entity.id
_entity.type
_entity.pdbx_description
1 polymer ?
#
loop_
_entity_poly.entity_id
_entity_poly.type
_entity_poly.pdbx_seq_one_letter_code
_entity_poly.pdbx_strand_id
1 'polypeptide(L)'
;MIVLEFKLKGKQQQYRVIDEMIRTAQFVRNKALRYWIDNRGVKLSDLYKQCAIVAKEFEWAGKLNSMARQASAERAIFAIQRFFANCKAKKPGKKGYPQFKKHTRSVEYKTS
;
A
#
# COMPACT_ATOMS: atom_id res chain seq x y z
N MET A 1 23.82 -6.03 0.88
CA MET A 1 22.44 -6.55 0.84
C MET A 1 22.39 -7.63 -0.23
N ILE A 2 22.18 -8.89 0.15
CA ILE A 2 22.03 -9.99 -0.80
C ILE A 2 20.56 -10.06 -1.17
N VAL A 3 20.24 -10.01 -2.48
CA VAL A 3 18.88 -10.16 -2.99
C VAL A 3 18.77 -11.54 -3.60
N LEU A 4 17.80 -12.32 -3.12
CA LEU A 4 17.49 -13.64 -3.68
C LEU A 4 16.19 -13.53 -4.49
N GLU A 5 16.25 -13.90 -5.76
CA GLU A 5 15.10 -13.88 -6.67
C GLU A 5 14.80 -15.29 -7.18
N PHE A 6 13.55 -15.71 -7.08
CA PHE A 6 13.11 -17.04 -7.51
C PHE A 6 11.78 -16.95 -8.26
N LYS A 7 11.58 -17.84 -9.24
CA LYS A 7 10.28 -18.03 -9.89
C LYS A 7 9.44 -18.98 -9.05
N LEU A 8 8.27 -18.52 -8.63
CA LEU A 8 7.31 -19.35 -7.92
C LEU A 8 6.67 -20.38 -8.86
N LYS A 9 6.80 -21.68 -8.54
CA LYS A 9 6.01 -22.76 -9.14
C LYS A 9 4.93 -23.18 -8.13
N GLY A 10 3.67 -23.01 -8.51
CA GLY A 10 2.53 -23.30 -7.63
C GLY A 10 1.35 -23.88 -8.39
N LYS A 11 0.37 -24.37 -7.64
CA LYS A 11 -0.94 -24.80 -8.16
C LYS A 11 -1.78 -23.59 -8.52
N GLN A 12 -2.76 -23.76 -9.42
CA GLN A 12 -3.68 -22.68 -9.82
C GLN A 12 -4.36 -22.00 -8.62
N GLN A 13 -4.72 -22.77 -7.60
CA GLN A 13 -5.32 -22.26 -6.37
C GLN A 13 -4.37 -21.29 -5.63
N GLN A 14 -3.08 -21.60 -5.55
CA GLN A 14 -2.09 -20.75 -4.90
C GLN A 14 -1.91 -19.43 -5.66
N TYR A 15 -1.90 -19.47 -6.99
CA TYR A 15 -1.86 -18.25 -7.80
C TYR A 15 -3.09 -17.35 -7.57
N ARG A 16 -4.30 -17.93 -7.45
CA ARG A 16 -5.51 -17.17 -7.13
C ARG A 16 -5.41 -16.48 -5.76
N VAL A 17 -4.90 -17.17 -4.75
CA VAL A 17 -4.69 -16.58 -3.42
C VAL A 17 -3.70 -15.41 -3.49
N ILE A 18 -2.63 -15.53 -4.27
CA ILE A 18 -1.67 -14.43 -4.48
C ILE A 18 -2.34 -13.23 -5.15
N ASP A 19 -3.16 -13.46 -6.19
CA ASP A 19 -3.91 -12.39 -6.86
C ASP A 19 -4.87 -11.69 -5.89
N GLU A 20 -5.55 -12.44 -5.01
CA GLU A 20 -6.40 -11.88 -3.95
C GLU A 20 -5.61 -11.06 -2.94
N MET A 21 -4.43 -11.53 -2.52
CA MET A 21 -3.53 -10.78 -1.62
C MET A 21 -3.07 -9.48 -2.27
N ILE A 22 -2.69 -9.49 -3.56
CA ILE A 22 -2.29 -8.30 -4.31
C ILE A 22 -3.44 -7.30 -4.43
N ARG A 23 -4.66 -7.77 -4.73
CA ARG A 23 -5.87 -6.93 -4.78
C ARG A 23 -6.17 -6.31 -3.43
N THR A 24 -6.02 -7.07 -2.36
CA THR A 24 -6.24 -6.60 -0.99
C THR A 24 -5.20 -5.55 -0.59
N ALA A 25 -3.93 -5.77 -0.90
CA ALA A 25 -2.87 -4.79 -0.69
C ALA A 25 -3.13 -3.48 -1.46
N GLN A 26 -3.57 -3.58 -2.73
CA GLN A 26 -3.98 -2.42 -3.53
C GLN A 26 -5.13 -1.65 -2.87
N PHE A 27 -6.13 -2.36 -2.37
CA PHE A 27 -7.27 -1.76 -1.67
C PHE A 27 -6.84 -1.01 -0.42
N VAL A 28 -6.06 -1.64 0.47
CA VAL A 28 -5.57 -1.02 1.71
C VAL A 28 -4.75 0.24 1.41
N ARG A 29 -3.84 0.19 0.42
CA ARG A 29 -3.09 1.36 -0.04
C ARG A 29 -4.02 2.48 -0.50
N ASN A 30 -5.01 2.16 -1.34
CA ASN A 30 -5.90 3.15 -1.92
C ASN A 30 -6.84 3.74 -0.86
N LYS A 31 -7.30 2.96 0.12
CA LYS A 31 -8.08 3.46 1.26
C LYS A 31 -7.25 4.38 2.16
N ALA A 32 -6.00 4.03 2.45
CA ALA A 32 -5.09 4.92 3.18
C ALA A 32 -4.90 6.25 2.43
N LEU A 33 -4.67 6.20 1.10
CA LEU A 33 -4.56 7.42 0.30
C LEU A 33 -5.88 8.22 0.31
N ARG A 34 -7.03 7.57 0.16
CA ARG A 34 -8.35 8.22 0.20
C ARG A 34 -8.58 8.94 1.53
N TYR A 35 -8.29 8.27 2.64
CA TYR A 35 -8.37 8.87 3.98
C TYR A 35 -7.54 10.16 4.10
N TRP A 36 -6.31 10.15 3.58
CA TRP A 36 -5.45 11.35 3.57
C TRP A 36 -6.00 12.47 2.68
N ILE A 37 -6.59 12.14 1.53
CA ILE A 37 -7.20 13.12 0.62
C ILE A 37 -8.40 13.80 1.28
N ASP A 38 -9.27 13.01 1.91
CA ASP A 38 -10.53 13.49 2.47
C ASP A 38 -10.31 14.27 3.78
N ASN A 39 -9.22 14.00 4.51
CA ASN A 39 -8.93 14.61 5.81
C ASN A 39 -7.66 15.48 5.74
N ARG A 40 -7.86 16.80 5.62
CA ARG A 40 -6.74 17.77 5.59
C ARG A 40 -6.03 17.83 6.95
N GLY A 41 -4.70 17.83 6.92
CA GLY A 41 -3.86 17.97 8.13
C GLY A 41 -3.56 16.66 8.87
N VAL A 42 -4.01 15.51 8.36
CA VAL A 42 -3.69 14.20 8.93
C VAL A 42 -2.18 13.95 8.94
N LYS A 43 -1.66 13.51 10.09
CA LYS A 43 -0.26 13.09 10.20
C LYS A 43 -0.06 11.78 9.45
N LEU A 44 1.09 11.65 8.78
CA LEU A 44 1.40 10.43 8.04
C LEU A 44 1.45 9.18 8.95
N SER A 45 1.79 9.36 10.23
CA SER A 45 1.74 8.30 11.24
C SER A 45 0.34 7.72 11.45
N ASP A 46 -0.72 8.50 11.25
CA ASP A 46 -2.10 8.03 11.43
C ASP A 46 -2.56 7.13 10.27
N LEU A 47 -1.88 7.16 9.12
CA LEU A 47 -2.15 6.26 8.00
C LEU A 47 -1.82 4.81 8.34
N TYR A 48 -0.89 4.56 9.27
CA TYR A 48 -0.64 3.21 9.78
C TYR A 48 -1.86 2.63 10.50
N LYS A 49 -2.62 3.46 11.24
CA LYS A 49 -3.83 3.01 11.95
C LYS A 49 -4.94 2.61 10.98
N GLN A 50 -4.96 3.22 9.78
CA GLN A 50 -5.97 2.91 8.75
C GLN A 50 -5.95 1.45 8.34
N CYS A 51 -4.80 0.78 8.33
CA CYS A 51 -4.73 -0.62 7.93
C CYS A 51 -5.40 -1.58 8.94
N ALA A 52 -5.51 -1.17 10.21
CA ALA A 52 -6.26 -1.89 11.24
C ALA A 52 -7.76 -1.63 11.13
N ILE A 53 -8.16 -0.37 10.87
CA ILE A 53 -9.57 0.01 10.67
C ILE A 53 -10.15 -0.73 9.48
N VAL A 54 -9.45 -0.69 8.34
CA VAL A 54 -9.88 -1.36 7.10
C VAL A 54 -10.05 -2.88 7.30
N ALA A 55 -9.20 -3.51 8.11
CA ALA A 55 -9.34 -4.94 8.37
C ALA A 55 -10.50 -5.30 9.31
N LYS A 56 -10.93 -4.38 10.17
CA LYS A 56 -12.13 -4.55 10.98
C LYS A 56 -13.40 -4.31 10.17
N GLU A 57 -13.35 -3.36 9.23
CA GLU A 57 -14.47 -3.01 8.36
C GLU A 57 -14.73 -4.08 7.28
N PHE A 58 -13.67 -4.69 6.75
CA PHE A 58 -13.76 -5.67 5.67
C PHE A 58 -13.12 -7.01 6.08
N GLU A 59 -13.94 -8.03 6.29
CA GLU A 59 -13.50 -9.37 6.71
C GLU A 59 -12.40 -9.93 5.78
N TRP A 60 -12.58 -9.79 4.47
CA TRP A 60 -11.61 -10.24 3.47
C TRP A 60 -10.29 -9.46 3.53
N ALA A 61 -10.32 -8.18 3.90
CA ALA A 61 -9.09 -7.40 4.10
C ALA A 61 -8.37 -7.85 5.38
N GLY A 62 -9.12 -8.28 6.40
CA GLY A 62 -8.59 -8.88 7.63
C GLY A 62 -7.84 -10.19 7.42
N LYS A 63 -8.16 -10.95 6.36
CA LYS A 63 -7.45 -12.19 5.98
C LYS A 63 -6.00 -11.92 5.54
N LEU A 64 -5.69 -10.70 5.07
CA LEU A 64 -4.32 -10.32 4.79
C LEU A 64 -3.57 -10.05 6.10
N ASN A 65 -2.38 -10.62 6.22
CA ASN A 65 -1.52 -10.42 7.40
C ASN A 65 -1.32 -8.93 7.73
N SER A 66 -1.30 -8.60 9.02
CA SER A 66 -1.16 -7.22 9.52
C SER A 66 0.08 -6.50 8.98
N MET A 67 1.23 -7.17 8.90
CA MET A 67 2.46 -6.61 8.36
C MET A 67 2.34 -6.24 6.89
N ALA A 68 1.65 -7.07 6.10
CA ALA A 68 1.41 -6.79 4.69
C ALA A 68 0.42 -5.64 4.46
N ARG A 69 -0.60 -5.54 5.33
CA ARG A 69 -1.50 -4.38 5.36
C ARG A 69 -0.76 -3.10 5.74
N GLN A 70 0.15 -3.18 6.71
CA GLN A 70 0.98 -2.06 7.14
C GLN A 70 1.90 -1.59 6.01
N ALA A 71 2.63 -2.50 5.36
CA ALA A 71 3.47 -2.19 4.19
C ALA A 71 2.66 -1.57 3.03
N SER A 72 1.39 -1.96 2.88
CA SER A 72 0.49 -1.35 1.89
C SER A 72 0.13 0.10 2.23
N ALA A 73 -0.08 0.42 3.51
CA ALA A 73 -0.26 1.81 3.97
C ALA A 73 1.04 2.62 3.81
N GLU A 74 2.21 2.03 4.06
CA GLU A 74 3.51 2.68 3.83
C GLU A 74 3.71 3.09 2.38
N ARG A 75 3.26 2.27 1.43
CA ARG A 75 3.30 2.64 0.00
C ARG A 75 2.46 3.88 -0.32
N ALA A 76 1.39 4.15 0.43
CA ALA A 76 0.64 5.40 0.32
C ALA A 76 1.43 6.56 0.96
N ILE A 77 1.99 6.35 2.14
CA ILE A 77 2.84 7.32 2.86
C ILE A 77 4.02 7.76 1.98
N PHE A 78 4.76 6.82 1.38
CA PHE A 78 5.90 7.13 0.50
C PHE A 78 5.47 7.94 -0.73
N ALA A 79 4.29 7.67 -1.30
CA ALA A 79 3.77 8.45 -2.43
C ALA A 79 3.49 9.91 -2.01
N ILE A 80 2.91 10.11 -0.83
CA ILE A 80 2.63 11.44 -0.28
C ILE A 80 3.94 12.18 0.06
N GLN A 81 4.89 11.52 0.72
CA GLN A 81 6.20 12.08 1.04
C GLN A 81 6.94 12.50 -0.23
N ARG A 82 6.95 11.65 -1.26
CA ARG A 82 7.56 11.95 -2.56
C ARG A 82 6.90 13.16 -3.22
N PHE A 83 5.58 13.29 -3.14
CA PHE A 83 4.87 14.47 -3.65
C PHE A 83 5.38 15.75 -2.98
N PHE A 84 5.39 15.80 -1.64
CA PHE A 84 5.88 16.97 -0.91
C PHE A 84 7.36 17.26 -1.17
N ALA A 85 8.21 16.23 -1.19
CA ALA A 85 9.63 16.37 -1.48
C ALA A 85 9.87 16.97 -2.88
N ASN A 86 9.11 16.54 -3.89
CA ASN A 86 9.19 17.08 -5.25
C ASN A 86 8.68 18.52 -5.34
N CYS A 87 7.62 18.86 -4.62
CA CYS A 87 7.12 20.24 -4.53
C CYS A 87 8.17 21.16 -3.88
N LYS A 88 8.73 20.75 -2.74
CA LYS A 88 9.79 21.49 -2.03
C LYS A 88 11.02 21.71 -2.91
N ALA A 89 11.45 20.67 -3.64
CA ALA A 89 12.59 20.74 -4.56
C ALA A 89 12.26 21.41 -5.92
N LYS A 90 11.05 21.95 -6.10
CA LYS A 90 10.57 22.60 -7.33
C LYS A 90 10.77 21.79 -8.63
N LYS A 91 10.84 20.45 -8.57
CA LYS A 91 11.16 19.60 -9.74
C LYS A 91 10.09 19.71 -10.85
N PRO A 92 10.44 20.09 -12.09
CA PRO A 92 9.48 20.18 -13.19
C PRO A 92 8.89 18.80 -13.53
N GLY A 93 7.61 18.74 -13.89
CA GLY A 93 6.90 17.51 -14.30
C GLY A 93 6.68 16.44 -13.22
N LYS A 94 7.31 16.55 -12.03
CA LYS A 94 7.26 15.53 -10.95
C LYS A 94 6.41 15.92 -9.74
N LYS A 95 5.64 17.01 -9.83
CA LYS A 95 4.74 17.53 -8.77
C LYS A 95 3.31 16.97 -8.86
N GLY A 96 3.13 15.82 -9.51
CA GLY A 96 1.83 15.18 -9.63
C GLY A 96 1.32 14.72 -8.26
N TYR A 97 0.07 15.04 -7.96
CA TYR A 97 -0.61 14.59 -6.75
C TYR A 97 -0.68 13.05 -6.70
N PRO A 98 -0.57 12.40 -5.52
CA PRO A 98 -0.64 10.95 -5.43
C PRO A 98 -1.95 10.40 -5.99
N GLN A 99 -1.87 9.37 -6.81
CA GLN A 99 -3.03 8.74 -7.46
C GLN A 99 -3.33 7.35 -6.89
N PHE A 100 -4.59 6.93 -7.04
CA PHE A 100 -5.01 5.56 -6.75
C PHE A 100 -4.34 4.59 -7.73
N LYS A 101 -3.93 3.42 -7.21
CA LYS A 101 -3.38 2.35 -8.04
C LYS A 101 -4.52 1.57 -8.67
N LYS A 102 -4.43 1.36 -9.99
CA LYS A 102 -5.32 0.51 -10.77
C LYS A 102 -4.75 -0.89 -10.99
N HIS A 103 -3.43 -0.99 -11.16
CA HIS A 103 -2.71 -2.22 -11.51
C HIS A 103 -1.51 -2.47 -10.59
N THR A 104 -1.75 -3.06 -9.43
CA THR A 104 -0.70 -3.53 -8.53
C THR A 104 -0.32 -4.97 -8.90
N ARG A 105 0.98 -5.28 -8.84
CA ARG A 105 1.52 -6.62 -9.17
C ARG A 105 2.32 -7.25 -8.03
N SER A 106 2.28 -6.64 -6.84
CA SER A 106 3.02 -7.11 -5.69
C SER A 106 2.32 -6.80 -4.38
N VAL A 107 2.44 -7.74 -3.46
CA VAL A 107 2.20 -7.57 -2.03
C VAL A 107 3.53 -7.80 -1.32
N GLU A 108 3.76 -7.08 -0.25
CA GLU A 108 5.01 -7.13 0.50
C GLU A 108 4.70 -7.47 1.94
N TYR A 109 5.53 -8.33 2.52
CA TYR A 109 5.45 -8.75 3.90
C TYR A 109 6.78 -8.37 4.56
N LYS A 110 6.73 -7.45 5.51
CA LYS A 110 7.90 -6.98 6.25
C LYS A 110 7.81 -7.46 7.68
N THR A 111 8.79 -8.22 8.14
CA THR A 111 9.01 -8.45 9.57
C THR A 111 9.86 -7.32 10.13
N SER A 112 9.55 -6.90 11.36
CA SER A 112 10.37 -5.94 12.11
C SER A 112 11.73 -6.51 12.46
#